data_AF-A0A397UFN4-F1
#
_entry.id   AF-A0A397UFN4-F1
#
_cell.length_a   1.000
_cell.length_b   1.000
_cell.length_c   1.000
_cell.angle_alpha   90.00
_cell.angle_beta   90.00
_cell.angle_gamma   90.00
#
_symmetry.space_group_name_H-M   'P 1'
#
loop_
_entity.id
_entity.type
_entity.pdbx_description
1 polymer ?
#
loop_
_entity_poly.entity_id
_entity_poly.type
_entity_poly.pdbx_seq_one_letter_code
_entity_poly.pdbx_strand_id
1 'polypeptide(L)'
;MDQDWANTGNSKCIKKLALFPSIAQENYIPDELHLLLQISDVLMECLFNDLFKKKEFEKQIKSVVEEIFKNFGIQFEFFKLSSNKWNWTSLIGPDKKKMVEKFLVSEFVSGTCGQDIEKLWREFHRLYNVLRQS
;
A
#
# COMPACT_ATOMS: atom_id res chain seq x y z
N MET A 1 -48.80 -11.87 32.64
CA MET A 1 -47.49 -11.77 33.30
C MET A 1 -46.68 -10.81 32.46
N ASP A 2 -46.72 -9.54 32.85
CA ASP A 2 -46.01 -8.45 32.17
C ASP A 2 -44.52 -8.58 32.50
N GLN A 3 -43.70 -8.73 31.47
CA GLN A 3 -42.26 -8.82 31.65
C GLN A 3 -41.68 -7.43 31.44
N ASP A 4 -41.46 -6.73 32.55
CA ASP A 4 -40.82 -5.42 32.55
C ASP A 4 -39.34 -5.55 32.19
N TRP A 5 -38.99 -5.12 30.99
CA TRP A 5 -37.59 -4.97 30.59
C TRP A 5 -37.08 -3.62 31.09
N ALA A 6 -36.35 -3.64 32.21
CA ALA A 6 -35.66 -2.46 32.68
C ALA A 6 -34.62 -2.01 31.64
N ASN A 7 -34.79 -0.80 31.11
CA ASN A 7 -33.84 -0.15 30.21
C ASN A 7 -32.56 0.17 30.99
N THR A 8 -31.61 -0.76 30.99
CA THR A 8 -30.24 -0.54 31.48
C THR A 8 -29.59 0.39 30.48
N GLY A 9 -29.48 1.67 30.85
CA GLY A 9 -29.07 2.76 29.96
C GLY A 9 -27.84 2.50 29.09
N ASN A 10 -27.69 3.34 28.07
CA ASN A 10 -26.70 3.18 27.01
C ASN A 10 -25.25 3.06 27.55
N SER A 11 -24.66 1.86 27.51
CA SER A 11 -23.27 1.58 27.92
C SER A 11 -22.25 2.01 26.85
N LYS A 12 -22.46 3.19 26.26
CA LYS A 12 -21.51 3.80 25.32
C LYS A 12 -20.15 3.86 26.03
N CYS A 13 -19.17 3.16 25.44
CA CYS A 13 -17.75 3.05 25.84
C CYS A 13 -17.33 1.86 26.71
N ILE A 14 -18.21 0.91 27.08
CA ILE A 14 -17.73 -0.37 27.63
C ILE A 14 -17.34 -1.29 26.48
N LYS A 15 -16.04 -1.63 26.39
CA LYS A 15 -15.52 -2.61 25.42
C LYS A 15 -16.27 -3.92 25.64
N LYS A 16 -17.11 -4.33 24.67
CA LYS A 16 -17.83 -5.60 24.76
C LYS A 16 -16.83 -6.73 24.95
N LEU A 17 -17.12 -7.62 25.90
CA LEU A 17 -16.34 -8.83 26.09
C LEU A 17 -16.30 -9.60 24.77
N ALA A 18 -15.12 -10.01 24.32
CA ALA A 18 -15.00 -10.77 23.09
C ALA A 18 -15.82 -12.08 23.24
N LEU A 19 -16.70 -12.35 22.27
CA LEU A 19 -17.54 -13.55 22.26
C LEU A 19 -16.70 -14.83 22.13
N PHE A 20 -15.50 -14.70 21.56
CA PHE A 20 -14.54 -15.78 21.38
C PHE A 20 -13.18 -15.35 21.91
N PRO A 21 -12.39 -16.28 22.48
CA PRO A 21 -11.01 -16.01 22.83
C PRO A 21 -10.20 -15.67 21.57
N SER A 22 -9.23 -14.77 21.70
CA SER A 22 -8.28 -14.53 20.62
C SER A 22 -7.50 -15.80 20.33
N ILE A 23 -7.23 -16.06 19.04
CA ILE A 23 -6.36 -17.15 18.63
C ILE A 23 -4.96 -16.88 19.20
N ALA A 24 -4.32 -17.90 19.76
CA ALA A 24 -2.96 -17.77 20.27
C ALA A 24 -2.00 -17.41 19.13
N GLN A 25 -1.02 -16.53 19.39
CA GLN A 25 -0.19 -15.92 18.34
C GLN A 25 0.60 -16.95 17.55
N GLU A 26 0.99 -18.05 18.18
CA GLU A 26 1.64 -19.21 17.56
C GLU A 26 0.80 -19.90 16.47
N ASN A 27 -0.52 -19.65 16.45
CA ASN A 27 -1.44 -20.17 15.44
C ASN A 27 -1.83 -19.12 14.38
N TYR A 28 -1.20 -17.94 14.39
CA TYR A 28 -1.47 -16.91 13.40
C TYR A 28 -0.74 -17.23 12.09
N ILE A 29 -1.51 -17.41 11.02
CA ILE A 29 -0.97 -17.54 9.66
C ILE A 29 -1.13 -16.17 8.98
N PRO A 30 -0.03 -15.50 8.59
CA PRO A 30 -0.12 -14.23 7.91
C PRO A 30 -0.70 -14.42 6.50
N ASP A 31 -1.60 -13.52 6.08
CA ASP A 31 -2.08 -13.47 4.70
C ASP A 31 -1.05 -12.75 3.82
N GLU A 32 -0.19 -13.53 3.17
CA GLU A 32 0.88 -13.01 2.30
C GLU A 32 0.34 -12.08 1.20
N LEU A 33 -0.80 -12.42 0.61
CA LEU A 33 -1.39 -11.66 -0.48
C LEU A 33 -1.86 -10.30 0.05
N HIS A 34 -2.55 -10.28 1.19
CA HIS A 34 -2.99 -9.03 1.80
C HIS A 34 -1.79 -8.15 2.17
N LEU A 35 -0.73 -8.74 2.73
CA LEU A 35 0.51 -8.02 3.05
C LEU A 35 1.16 -7.41 1.81
N LEU A 36 1.26 -8.15 0.71
CA LEU A 36 1.76 -7.61 -0.56
C LEU A 36 0.94 -6.42 -1.01
N LEU A 37 -0.39 -6.56 -1.05
CA LEU A 37 -1.27 -5.52 -1.54
C LEU A 37 -1.16 -4.25 -0.69
N GLN A 38 -1.21 -4.39 0.63
CA GLN A 38 -1.25 -3.27 1.56
C GLN A 38 0.10 -2.55 1.66
N ILE A 39 1.21 -3.29 1.79
CA ILE A 39 2.53 -2.66 1.90
C ILE A 39 2.92 -2.00 0.58
N SER A 40 2.62 -2.62 -0.57
CA SER A 40 2.92 -1.99 -1.87
C SER A 40 2.14 -0.69 -2.07
N ASP A 41 0.88 -0.61 -1.61
CA ASP A 41 0.10 0.64 -1.68
C ASP A 41 0.77 1.75 -0.85
N VAL A 42 1.24 1.43 0.36
CA VAL A 42 1.94 2.40 1.20
C VAL A 42 3.25 2.86 0.55
N LEU A 43 4.05 1.94 0.00
CA LEU A 43 5.31 2.27 -0.68
C LEU A 43 5.07 3.19 -1.90
N MET A 44 4.05 2.86 -2.70
CA MET A 44 3.62 3.66 -3.86
C MET A 44 3.13 5.05 -3.44
N GLU A 45 2.25 5.11 -2.44
CA GLU A 45 1.69 6.35 -1.93
C GLU A 45 2.81 7.27 -1.41
N CYS A 46 3.76 6.74 -0.65
CA CYS A 46 4.93 7.50 -0.19
C CYS A 46 5.72 8.06 -1.37
N LEU A 47 6.09 7.21 -2.34
CA LEU A 47 6.86 7.65 -3.50
C LEU A 47 6.13 8.73 -4.29
N PHE A 48 4.89 8.47 -4.70
CA PHE A 48 4.15 9.38 -5.57
C PHE A 48 3.81 10.70 -4.89
N ASN A 49 3.52 10.68 -3.59
CA ASN A 49 3.34 11.93 -2.83
C ASN A 49 4.62 12.78 -2.83
N ASP A 50 5.80 12.18 -2.83
CA ASP A 50 7.06 12.90 -2.97
C ASP A 50 7.31 13.38 -4.41
N LEU A 51 6.90 12.61 -5.43
CA LEU A 51 6.97 13.05 -6.82
C LEU A 51 6.03 14.23 -7.09
N PHE A 52 4.81 14.23 -6.56
CA PHE A 52 3.83 15.31 -6.75
C PHE A 52 4.31 16.65 -6.17
N LYS A 53 5.20 16.65 -5.17
CA LYS A 53 5.80 17.87 -4.62
C LYS A 53 6.83 18.51 -5.56
N LYS A 54 7.32 17.78 -6.56
CA LYS A 54 8.34 18.27 -7.50
C LYS A 54 7.70 19.14 -8.57
N LYS A 55 8.32 20.31 -8.84
CA LYS A 55 7.87 21.25 -9.89
C LYS A 55 7.90 20.65 -11.31
N GLU A 56 8.77 19.67 -11.53
CA GLU A 56 8.95 18.97 -12.80
C GLU A 56 7.95 17.82 -13.01
N PHE A 57 7.06 17.57 -12.03
CA PHE A 57 6.16 16.43 -12.07
C PHE A 57 5.30 16.40 -13.33
N GLU A 58 4.50 17.44 -13.56
CA GLU A 58 3.56 17.49 -14.70
C GLU A 58 4.26 17.57 -16.05
N LYS A 59 5.50 18.09 -16.09
CA LYS A 59 6.23 18.37 -17.33
C LYS A 59 7.07 17.20 -17.82
N GLN A 60 7.63 16.41 -16.92
CA GLN A 60 8.65 15.40 -17.26
C GLN A 60 8.43 14.08 -16.51
N ILE A 61 8.34 14.13 -15.18
CA ILE A 61 8.32 12.90 -14.36
C ILE A 61 7.09 12.05 -14.67
N LYS A 62 5.92 12.69 -14.87
CA LYS A 62 4.67 12.01 -15.18
C LYS A 62 4.82 11.07 -16.39
N SER A 63 5.26 11.61 -17.53
CA SER A 63 5.36 10.84 -18.78
C SER A 63 6.40 9.73 -18.69
N VAL A 64 7.52 9.97 -18.00
CA VAL A 64 8.57 8.97 -17.79
C VAL A 64 8.04 7.79 -16.97
N VAL A 65 7.34 8.06 -15.87
CA VAL A 65 6.77 7.00 -15.02
C VAL A 65 5.71 6.20 -15.78
N GLU A 66 4.79 6.87 -16.48
CA GLU A 66 3.77 6.20 -17.30
C GLU A 66 4.38 5.31 -18.39
N GLU A 67 5.47 5.76 -19.01
CA GLU A 67 6.22 4.97 -20.00
C GLU A 67 6.90 3.74 -19.36
N ILE A 68 7.49 3.87 -18.17
CA ILE A 68 8.06 2.73 -17.44
C ILE A 68 6.99 1.67 -17.15
N PHE A 69 5.82 2.09 -16.66
CA PHE A 69 4.71 1.15 -16.40
C PHE A 69 4.21 0.49 -17.69
N LYS A 70 4.11 1.25 -18.79
CA LYS A 70 3.77 0.71 -20.11
C LYS A 70 4.79 -0.35 -20.55
N ASN A 71 6.09 -0.13 -20.31
CA ASN A 71 7.14 -1.10 -20.60
C ASN A 71 7.04 -2.38 -19.74
N PHE A 72 6.46 -2.29 -18.55
CA PHE A 72 6.12 -3.47 -17.74
C PHE A 72 4.84 -4.19 -18.20
N GLY A 73 4.16 -3.67 -19.22
CA GLY A 73 2.87 -4.16 -19.71
C GLY A 73 1.72 -3.82 -18.75
N ILE A 74 1.82 -2.73 -18.01
CA ILE A 74 0.84 -2.29 -17.02
C ILE A 74 0.15 -1.02 -17.55
N GLN A 75 -1.18 -1.03 -17.61
CA GLN A 75 -1.93 0.19 -17.93
C GLN A 75 -1.98 1.08 -16.70
N PHE A 76 -1.25 2.19 -16.74
CA PHE A 76 -1.08 3.09 -15.61
C PHE A 76 -1.05 4.55 -16.07
N GLU A 77 -1.82 5.40 -15.42
CA GLU A 77 -1.90 6.83 -15.72
C GLU A 77 -2.07 7.65 -14.44
N PHE A 78 -1.50 8.86 -14.44
CA PHE A 78 -1.78 9.88 -13.43
C PHE A 78 -2.88 10.82 -13.92
N PHE A 79 -3.86 11.09 -13.05
CA PHE A 79 -4.98 11.97 -13.33
C PHE A 79 -5.21 12.99 -12.21
N LYS A 80 -5.76 14.15 -12.55
CA LYS A 80 -6.12 15.18 -11.57
C LYS A 80 -7.50 14.89 -10.98
N LEU A 81 -7.59 14.85 -9.65
CA LEU A 81 -8.88 14.90 -8.93
C LEU A 81 -9.38 16.35 -8.81
N SER A 82 -8.45 17.30 -8.66
CA SER A 82 -8.71 18.74 -8.64
C SER A 82 -7.47 19.50 -9.12
N SER A 83 -7.52 20.83 -9.19
CA SER A 83 -6.42 21.66 -9.70
C SER A 83 -5.05 21.33 -9.09
N ASN A 84 -5.02 20.98 -7.79
CA ASN A 84 -3.81 20.73 -7.02
C ASN A 84 -3.68 19.29 -6.48
N LYS A 85 -4.66 18.41 -6.73
CA LYS A 85 -4.64 17.04 -6.20
C LYS A 85 -4.52 16.03 -7.33
N TRP A 86 -3.41 15.32 -7.33
CA TRP A 86 -3.12 14.21 -8.24
C TRP A 86 -3.52 12.88 -7.64
N ASN A 87 -3.88 11.94 -8.52
CA ASN A 87 -4.13 10.55 -8.19
C ASN A 87 -3.62 9.67 -9.36
N TRP A 88 -3.64 8.36 -9.17
CA TRP A 88 -3.10 7.39 -10.12
C TRP A 88 -4.00 6.17 -10.27
N THR A 89 -3.83 5.44 -11.36
CA THR A 89 -4.52 4.16 -11.60
C THR A 89 -4.13 3.15 -10.52
N SER A 90 -5.12 2.59 -9.82
CA SER A 90 -4.89 1.52 -8.86
C SER A 90 -4.39 0.26 -9.55
N LEU A 91 -3.40 -0.40 -8.96
CA LEU A 91 -2.77 -1.60 -9.51
C LEU A 91 -3.35 -2.86 -8.87
N ILE A 92 -3.48 -3.93 -9.66
CA ILE A 92 -3.88 -5.25 -9.17
C ILE A 92 -2.66 -6.03 -8.65
N GLY A 93 -2.88 -7.12 -7.90
CA GLY A 93 -1.81 -7.88 -7.25
C GLY A 93 -0.60 -8.24 -8.12
N PRO A 94 -0.77 -8.78 -9.34
CA PRO A 94 0.33 -9.06 -10.24
C PRO A 94 1.15 -7.83 -10.64
N ASP A 95 0.48 -6.69 -10.87
CA ASP A 95 1.12 -5.43 -11.24
C ASP A 95 1.82 -4.81 -10.02
N LYS A 96 1.16 -4.90 -8.85
CA LYS A 96 1.70 -4.88 -7.47
C LYS A 96 3.13 -5.40 -7.41
N LYS A 97 3.22 -6.70 -7.69
CA LYS A 97 4.45 -7.45 -7.60
C LYS A 97 5.52 -6.97 -8.57
N LYS A 98 5.16 -6.81 -9.86
CA LYS A 98 6.10 -6.32 -10.90
C LYS A 98 6.70 -4.96 -10.53
N MET A 99 5.87 -4.09 -9.96
CA MET A 99 6.27 -2.74 -9.56
C MET A 99 7.31 -2.77 -8.44
N VAL A 100 7.03 -3.47 -7.34
CA VAL A 100 7.98 -3.62 -6.22
C VAL A 100 9.27 -4.33 -6.66
N GLU A 101 9.17 -5.26 -7.60
CA GLU A 101 10.32 -6.00 -8.13
C GLU A 101 11.22 -5.15 -9.05
N LYS A 102 10.64 -4.37 -9.97
CA LYS A 102 11.37 -3.82 -11.13
C LYS A 102 11.50 -2.30 -11.15
N PHE A 103 10.66 -1.57 -10.43
CA PHE A 103 10.66 -0.11 -10.48
C PHE A 103 11.93 0.44 -9.80
N LEU A 104 12.66 1.33 -10.48
CA LEU A 104 13.93 1.92 -10.02
C LEU A 104 13.67 3.23 -9.28
N VAL A 105 13.52 3.16 -7.96
CA VAL A 105 13.20 4.35 -7.14
C VAL A 105 14.35 5.36 -7.14
N SER A 106 15.59 4.88 -7.22
CA SER A 106 16.80 5.72 -7.23
C SER A 106 16.89 6.67 -8.43
N GLU A 107 16.16 6.42 -9.52
CA GLU A 107 16.07 7.36 -10.65
C GLU A 107 15.24 8.60 -10.33
N PHE A 108 14.31 8.49 -9.37
CA PHE A 108 13.37 9.55 -9.03
C PHE A 108 13.67 10.22 -7.70
N VAL A 109 14.38 9.56 -6.80
CA VAL A 109 14.79 10.11 -5.49
C VAL A 109 16.32 10.16 -5.47
N SER A 110 16.87 11.36 -5.31
CA SER A 110 18.32 11.57 -5.40
C SER A 110 19.05 11.19 -4.11
N GLY A 111 20.33 10.87 -4.26
CA GLY A 111 21.25 10.59 -3.15
C GLY A 111 21.04 9.24 -2.49
N THR A 112 21.59 9.10 -1.28
CA THR A 112 21.50 7.86 -0.49
C THR A 112 20.06 7.48 -0.14
N CYS A 113 19.19 8.49 0.04
CA CYS A 113 17.78 8.27 0.33
C CYS A 113 17.07 7.41 -0.74
N GLY A 114 17.30 7.69 -2.03
CA GLY A 114 16.71 6.89 -3.10
C GLY A 114 17.22 5.46 -3.14
N GLN A 115 18.51 5.26 -2.84
CA GLN A 115 19.13 3.94 -2.75
C GLN A 115 18.59 3.13 -1.58
N ASP A 116 18.39 3.77 -0.42
CA ASP A 116 17.85 3.12 0.77
C ASP A 116 16.37 2.73 0.57
N ILE A 117 15.56 3.59 -0.06
CA ILE A 117 14.17 3.28 -0.39
C ILE A 117 14.11 2.15 -1.43
N GLU A 118 14.95 2.18 -2.45
CA GLU A 118 14.98 1.08 -3.43
C GLU A 118 15.37 -0.24 -2.77
N LYS A 119 16.39 -0.23 -1.90
CA LYS A 119 16.76 -1.40 -1.11
C LYS A 119 15.61 -1.89 -0.24
N LEU A 120 14.87 -1.00 0.42
CA LEU A 120 13.68 -1.36 1.19
C LEU A 120 12.65 -2.11 0.33
N TRP A 121 12.42 -1.68 -0.91
CA TRP A 121 11.47 -2.36 -1.81
C TRP A 121 11.96 -3.74 -2.21
N ARG A 122 13.26 -3.90 -2.52
CA ARG A 122 13.85 -5.21 -2.85
C ARG A 122 13.83 -6.16 -1.67
N GLU A 123 14.12 -5.67 -0.48
CA GLU A 123 14.06 -6.45 0.76
C GLU A 123 12.63 -6.89 1.08
N PHE A 124 11.64 -6.01 0.87
CA PHE A 124 10.24 -6.38 1.00
C PHE A 124 9.83 -7.45 -0.02
N HIS A 125 10.20 -7.31 -1.30
CA HIS A 125 9.94 -8.34 -2.32
C HIS A 125 10.59 -9.68 -1.95
N ARG A 126 11.82 -9.66 -1.43
CA ARG A 126 12.51 -10.85 -0.94
C ARG A 126 11.73 -11.52 0.19
N LEU A 127 11.31 -10.75 1.20
CA LEU A 127 10.53 -11.25 2.33
C LEU A 127 9.19 -11.85 1.86
N TYR A 128 8.48 -11.18 0.95
CA TYR A 128 7.24 -11.69 0.38
C TYR A 128 7.44 -13.05 -0.31
N ASN A 129 8.53 -13.22 -1.07
CA ASN A 129 8.82 -14.51 -1.72
C ASN A 129 9.16 -15.61 -0.71
N VAL A 130 9.74 -15.28 0.45
CA VAL A 130 9.97 -16.24 1.55
C VAL A 130 8.65 -16.66 2.19
N LEU A 131 7.77 -15.71 2.50
CA LEU A 131 6.47 -16.00 3.11
C LEU A 131 5.59 -16.87 2.21
N ARG A 132 5.67 -16.71 0.88
CA ARG A 132 4.91 -17.54 -0.06
C ARG A 132 5.45 -18.97 -0.20
N GLN A 133 6.67 -19.23 0.26
CA GLN A 133 7.32 -20.55 0.17
C GLN A 133 7.09 -21.40 1.42
N SER A 134 6.65 -20.82 2.53
CA SER A 134 6.30 -21.52 3.79
C SER A 134 4.90 -22.11 3.75
#